data_AF-A0A527GM71-F1
#
_entry.id   AF-A0A527GM71-F1
#
_cell.length_a   1.000
_cell.length_b   1.000
_cell.length_c   1.000
_cell.angle_alpha   90.00
_cell.angle_beta   90.00
_cell.angle_gamma   90.00
#
_symmetry.space_group_name_H-M   'P 1'
#
loop_
_entity.id
_entity.type
_entity.pdbx_description
1 polymer ?
#
loop_
_entity_poly.entity_id
_entity_poly.type
_entity_poly.pdbx_seq_one_letter_code
_entity_poly.pdbx_strand_id
1 'polypeptide(L)'
;ALNPLITLMPPVIKGCDVAGNDPVVGPLLAAMTVEASQPQMGSATILSRMADLLTARLIRCWVNCNGASTTGWLAAIRDPHIGRALAAMHRDPGHNWTLGSLAGVAGQSRSIFAERFSAVLGEGAAHYLA
;
A
#
# COMPACT_ATOMS: atom_id res chain seq x y z
N ALA A 1 -15.66 2.03 -10.19
CA ALA A 1 -15.17 3.07 -9.27
C ALA A 1 -13.65 2.90 -9.12
N LEU A 2 -12.89 3.99 -9.06
CA LEU A 2 -11.47 3.92 -8.67
C LEU A 2 -11.37 3.27 -7.30
N ASN A 3 -10.38 2.39 -7.10
CA ASN A 3 -10.21 1.66 -5.85
C ASN A 3 -10.12 2.67 -4.68
N PRO A 4 -10.98 2.59 -3.64
CA PRO A 4 -11.03 3.57 -2.54
C PRO A 4 -9.69 3.76 -1.83
N LEU A 5 -8.76 2.81 -1.99
CA LEU A 5 -7.39 2.91 -1.51
C LEU A 5 -6.56 4.03 -2.14
N ILE A 6 -6.85 4.38 -3.40
CA ILE A 6 -6.15 5.46 -4.10
C ILE A 6 -6.54 6.81 -3.50
N THR A 7 -7.79 6.98 -3.10
CA THR A 7 -8.28 8.21 -2.45
C THR A 7 -7.63 8.44 -1.08
N LEU A 8 -7.20 7.36 -0.42
CA LEU A 8 -6.55 7.39 0.89
C LEU A 8 -5.02 7.55 0.79
N MET A 9 -4.44 7.60 -0.41
CA MET A 9 -3.02 7.87 -0.58
C MET A 9 -2.73 9.35 -0.34
N PRO A 10 -1.64 9.68 0.39
CA PRO A 10 -1.21 11.06 0.49
C PRO A 10 -0.81 11.59 -0.89
N PRO A 11 -1.05 12.88 -1.18
CA PRO A 11 -0.67 13.49 -2.45
C PRO A 11 0.85 13.47 -2.68
N VAL A 12 1.63 13.34 -1.59
CA VAL A 12 3.09 13.25 -1.63
C VAL A 12 3.55 12.17 -0.65
N ILE A 13 4.34 11.23 -1.15
CA ILE A 13 5.05 10.24 -0.35
C ILE A 13 6.43 10.81 -0.03
N LYS A 14 6.64 11.21 1.22
CA LYS A 14 7.99 11.57 1.69
C LYS A 14 8.71 10.30 2.10
N GLY A 15 9.63 9.83 1.26
CA GLY A 15 10.53 8.75 1.63
C GLY A 15 11.43 9.18 2.79
N CYS A 16 11.75 8.23 3.67
CA CYS A 16 13.04 8.27 4.36
C CYS A 16 14.16 8.16 3.32
N ASP A 17 15.40 8.45 3.70
CA ASP A 17 16.54 8.40 2.77
C ASP A 17 16.73 6.98 2.19
N VAL A 18 16.05 6.67 1.09
CA VAL A 18 16.03 5.33 0.49
C VAL A 18 17.38 5.03 -0.16
N ALA A 19 18.03 6.05 -0.71
CA ALA A 19 19.37 5.92 -1.26
C ALA A 19 20.40 5.60 -0.16
N GLY A 20 20.21 6.11 1.06
CA GLY A 20 21.02 5.80 2.23
C GLY A 20 20.66 4.48 2.93
N ASN A 21 19.39 4.05 2.92
CA ASN A 21 18.91 2.90 3.72
C ASN A 21 18.64 1.61 2.93
N ASP A 22 18.56 1.63 1.60
CA ASP A 22 18.37 0.41 0.79
C ASP A 22 19.63 0.11 -0.05
N PRO A 23 20.40 -0.96 0.29
CA PRO A 23 21.67 -1.26 -0.36
C PRO A 23 21.54 -1.61 -1.85
N VAL A 24 20.32 -1.81 -2.37
CA VAL A 24 20.10 -2.16 -3.78
C VAL A 24 19.67 -0.95 -4.61
N VAL A 25 19.16 0.13 -4.00
CA VAL A 25 18.68 1.28 -4.77
C VAL A 25 19.81 2.00 -5.50
N GLY A 26 20.96 2.19 -4.86
CA GLY A 26 22.15 2.75 -5.51
C GLY A 26 22.60 1.94 -6.74
N PRO A 27 22.88 0.63 -6.59
CA PRO A 27 23.21 -0.24 -7.72
C PRO A 27 22.16 -0.28 -8.82
N LEU A 28 20.87 -0.27 -8.47
CA LEU A 28 19.76 -0.27 -9.43
C LEU A 28 19.74 1.01 -10.26
N LEU A 29 19.91 2.18 -9.63
CA LEU A 29 20.00 3.46 -10.34
C LEU A 29 21.23 3.52 -11.25
N ALA A 30 22.38 2.98 -10.81
CA ALA A 30 23.56 2.87 -11.64
C ALA A 30 23.31 1.98 -12.88
N ALA A 31 22.65 0.83 -12.69
CA ALA A 31 22.28 -0.06 -13.79
C ALA A 31 21.30 0.61 -14.77
N MET A 32 20.29 1.33 -14.28
CA MET A 32 19.37 2.11 -15.12
C MET A 32 20.11 3.20 -15.91
N THR A 33 21.11 3.85 -15.29
CA THR A 33 21.92 4.88 -15.97
C THR A 33 22.73 4.26 -17.12
N VAL A 34 23.36 3.11 -16.90
CA VAL A 34 24.09 2.38 -17.94
C VAL A 34 23.13 2.02 -19.09
N GLU A 35 22.01 1.40 -18.80
CA GLU A 35 21.00 0.99 -19.78
C GLU A 35 20.45 2.17 -20.60
N ALA A 36 20.19 3.31 -19.95
CA ALA A 36 19.68 4.51 -20.61
C ALA A 36 20.74 5.22 -21.47
N SER A 37 22.01 5.11 -21.11
CA SER A 37 23.12 5.76 -21.84
C SER A 37 23.51 5.04 -23.14
N GLN A 38 23.23 3.74 -23.25
CA GLN A 38 23.54 2.92 -24.42
C GLN A 38 22.36 2.00 -24.78
N PRO A 39 21.25 2.56 -25.27
CA PRO A 39 20.04 1.79 -25.51
C PRO A 39 20.25 0.77 -26.65
N GLN A 40 19.82 -0.47 -26.38
CA GLN A 40 19.80 -1.59 -27.30
C GLN A 40 18.37 -2.12 -27.47
N MET A 41 18.19 -3.12 -28.32
CA MET A 41 16.93 -3.84 -28.41
C MET A 41 16.53 -4.38 -27.02
N GLY A 42 15.35 -3.98 -26.55
CA GLY A 42 14.82 -4.40 -25.24
C GLY A 42 15.08 -3.42 -24.09
N SER A 43 15.87 -2.36 -24.28
CA SER A 43 16.20 -1.41 -23.21
C SER A 43 14.99 -0.73 -22.59
N ALA A 44 13.96 -0.39 -23.38
CA ALA A 44 12.72 0.16 -22.86
C ALA A 44 12.02 -0.80 -21.88
N THR A 45 11.99 -2.10 -22.20
CA THR A 45 11.43 -3.13 -21.32
C THR A 45 12.27 -3.30 -20.07
N ILE A 46 13.60 -3.36 -20.20
CA ILE A 46 14.54 -3.49 -19.07
C ILE A 46 14.37 -2.31 -18.11
N LEU A 47 14.41 -1.08 -18.63
CA LEU A 47 14.20 0.14 -17.85
C LEU A 47 12.83 0.15 -17.17
N SER A 48 11.77 -0.28 -17.85
CA SER A 48 10.44 -0.40 -17.23
C SER A 48 10.44 -1.38 -16.05
N ARG A 49 11.05 -2.56 -16.20
CA ARG A 49 11.12 -3.53 -15.10
C ARG A 49 11.99 -3.03 -13.94
N MET A 50 13.09 -2.34 -14.23
CA MET A 50 13.92 -1.70 -13.20
C MET A 50 13.16 -0.57 -12.47
N ALA A 51 12.38 0.23 -13.20
CA ALA A 51 11.53 1.26 -12.62
C ALA A 51 10.44 0.65 -11.72
N ASP A 52 9.84 -0.48 -12.11
CA ASP A 52 8.89 -1.23 -11.26
C ASP A 52 9.56 -1.69 -9.95
N LEU A 53 10.78 -2.24 -10.03
CA LEU A 53 11.57 -2.66 -8.86
C LEU A 53 11.92 -1.48 -7.95
N LEU A 54 12.35 -0.36 -8.53
CA LEU A 54 12.67 0.87 -7.79
C LEU A 54 11.43 1.38 -7.06
N THR A 55 10.29 1.45 -7.77
CA THR A 55 9.01 1.90 -7.21
C THR A 55 8.57 1.02 -6.04
N ALA A 56 8.63 -0.31 -6.19
CA ALA A 56 8.30 -1.25 -5.12
C ALA A 56 9.20 -1.06 -3.88
N ARG A 57 10.49 -0.76 -4.08
CA ARG A 57 11.42 -0.47 -2.97
C ARG A 57 11.13 0.86 -2.29
N LEU A 58 10.85 1.91 -3.04
CA LEU A 58 10.46 3.22 -2.49
C LEU A 58 9.20 3.09 -1.62
N ILE A 59 8.18 2.39 -2.12
CA ILE A 59 6.94 2.12 -1.36
C ILE A 59 7.25 1.32 -0.09
N ARG A 60 8.06 0.26 -0.19
CA ARG A 60 8.43 -0.56 0.98
C ARG A 60 9.20 0.23 2.03
N CYS A 61 10.16 1.05 1.60
CA CYS A 61 10.94 1.90 2.49
C CYS A 61 10.03 2.90 3.21
N TRP A 62 9.14 3.55 2.47
CA TRP A 62 8.15 4.45 3.02
C TRP A 62 7.25 3.77 4.06
N VAL A 63 6.68 2.60 3.75
CA VAL A 63 5.86 1.80 4.68
C VAL A 63 6.61 1.54 5.99
N ASN A 64 7.89 1.21 5.90
CA ASN A 64 8.72 0.83 7.05
C ASN A 64 9.11 2.03 7.92
N CYS A 65 9.49 3.15 7.32
CA CYS A 65 9.96 4.33 8.06
C CYS A 65 8.86 5.13 8.74
N ASN A 66 7.63 5.07 8.22
CA ASN A 66 6.48 5.77 8.77
C ASN A 66 5.90 5.11 10.04
N GLY A 67 6.75 4.51 10.87
CA GLY A 67 6.41 3.83 12.11
C GLY A 67 5.63 4.71 13.09
N ALA A 68 4.50 4.18 13.55
CA ALA A 68 3.65 4.61 14.67
C ALA A 68 2.74 5.85 14.51
N SER A 69 2.96 6.78 13.57
CA SER A 69 2.14 8.02 13.47
C SER A 69 1.30 8.15 12.20
N THR A 70 1.22 7.11 11.38
CA THR A 70 0.52 7.21 10.09
C THR A 70 -0.94 6.81 10.26
N THR A 71 -1.87 7.74 10.05
CA THR A 71 -3.30 7.46 9.88
C THR A 71 -3.62 7.17 8.40
N GLY A 72 -4.76 6.53 8.11
CA GLY A 72 -5.20 6.23 6.74
C GLY A 72 -4.78 4.84 6.24
N TRP A 73 -4.72 4.65 4.91
CA TRP A 73 -4.59 3.32 4.29
C TRP A 73 -3.38 2.50 4.75
N LEU A 74 -2.23 3.16 4.96
CA LEU A 74 -1.04 2.48 5.44
C LEU A 74 -1.21 1.87 6.83
N ALA A 75 -1.85 2.59 7.76
CA ALA A 75 -2.16 2.02 9.07
C ALA A 75 -3.16 0.87 8.94
N ALA A 76 -4.10 0.99 8.01
CA ALA A 76 -5.08 -0.06 7.76
C ALA A 76 -4.44 -1.36 7.25
N ILE A 77 -3.41 -1.28 6.40
CA ILE A 77 -2.65 -2.47 5.96
C ILE A 77 -1.75 -3.01 7.08
N ARG A 78 -1.17 -2.14 7.91
CA ARG A 78 -0.29 -2.57 9.01
C ARG A 78 -1.06 -3.18 10.18
N ASP A 79 -2.34 -2.84 10.35
CA ASP A 79 -3.20 -3.45 11.35
C ASP A 79 -3.61 -4.87 10.91
N PRO A 80 -3.23 -5.93 11.64
CA PRO A 80 -3.50 -7.31 11.23
C PRO A 80 -4.99 -7.68 11.14
N HIS A 81 -5.87 -6.93 11.83
CA HIS A 81 -7.31 -7.17 11.82
C HIS A 81 -7.97 -6.40 10.68
N ILE A 82 -7.66 -5.10 10.56
CA ILE A 82 -8.21 -4.26 9.49
C ILE A 82 -7.64 -4.67 8.12
N GLY A 83 -6.35 -4.96 8.05
CA GLY A 83 -5.68 -5.39 6.82
C GLY A 83 -6.25 -6.69 6.26
N ARG A 84 -6.65 -7.64 7.12
CA ARG A 84 -7.35 -8.87 6.70
C ARG A 84 -8.73 -8.58 6.10
N ALA A 85 -9.50 -7.72 6.76
CA ALA A 85 -10.82 -7.33 6.26
C ALA A 85 -10.72 -6.59 4.92
N LEU A 86 -9.81 -5.63 4.80
CA LEU A 86 -9.53 -4.91 3.55
C LEU A 86 -9.08 -5.85 2.43
N ALA A 87 -8.13 -6.75 2.71
CA ALA A 87 -7.67 -7.71 1.72
C ALA A 87 -8.80 -8.62 1.21
N ALA A 88 -9.76 -8.97 2.07
CA ALA A 88 -10.94 -9.75 1.68
C ALA A 88 -11.89 -8.92 0.78
N MET A 89 -12.17 -7.66 1.15
CA MET A 89 -12.99 -6.75 0.33
C MET A 89 -12.40 -6.56 -1.07
N HIS A 90 -11.10 -6.30 -1.17
CA HIS A 90 -10.43 -6.06 -2.46
C HIS A 90 -10.25 -7.32 -3.30
N ARG A 91 -10.28 -8.50 -2.68
CA ARG A 91 -10.23 -9.78 -3.39
C ARG A 91 -11.56 -10.14 -4.03
N ASP A 92 -12.68 -9.80 -3.38
CA ASP A 92 -14.03 -10.08 -3.87
C ASP A 92 -14.94 -8.85 -3.72
N PRO A 93 -14.78 -7.84 -4.60
CA PRO A 93 -15.56 -6.60 -4.52
C PRO A 93 -17.04 -6.79 -4.88
N GLY A 94 -17.43 -7.91 -5.48
CA GLY A 94 -18.82 -8.23 -5.82
C GLY A 94 -19.59 -8.89 -4.68
N HIS A 95 -18.90 -9.31 -3.62
CA HIS A 95 -19.54 -9.92 -2.45
C HIS A 95 -20.31 -8.87 -1.64
N ASN A 96 -21.47 -9.27 -1.11
CA ASN A 96 -22.30 -8.41 -0.26
C ASN A 96 -21.73 -8.36 1.16
N TRP A 97 -20.56 -7.73 1.30
CA TRP A 97 -19.87 -7.58 2.58
C TRP A 97 -20.76 -6.84 3.58
N THR A 98 -20.96 -7.45 4.74
CA THR A 98 -21.60 -6.80 5.88
C THR A 98 -20.57 -6.49 6.95
N LEU A 99 -20.87 -5.54 7.83
CA LEU A 99 -20.05 -5.27 9.00
C LEU A 99 -19.80 -6.54 9.84
N GLY A 100 -20.79 -7.45 9.90
CA GLY A 100 -20.68 -8.74 10.57
C GLY A 100 -19.69 -9.70 9.91
N SER A 101 -19.78 -9.88 8.59
CA SER A 101 -18.88 -10.78 7.86
C SER A 101 -17.43 -10.28 7.91
N LEU A 102 -17.23 -8.97 7.85
CA LEU A 102 -15.90 -8.35 7.93
C LEU A 102 -15.30 -8.42 9.33
N ALA A 103 -16.12 -8.20 10.37
CA ALA A 103 -15.69 -8.42 11.75
C ALA A 103 -15.28 -9.89 11.98
N GLY A 104 -16.00 -10.83 11.36
CA GLY A 104 -15.63 -12.25 11.34
C GLY A 104 -14.26 -12.51 10.69
N VAL A 105 -14.00 -11.93 9.51
CA VAL A 105 -12.69 -12.01 8.84
C VAL A 105 -11.57 -11.39 9.69
N ALA A 106 -11.86 -10.27 10.34
CA ALA A 106 -10.95 -9.59 11.26
C ALA A 106 -10.73 -10.35 12.58
N GLY A 107 -11.60 -11.31 12.93
CA GLY A 107 -11.57 -12.01 14.21
C GLY A 107 -11.92 -11.11 15.39
N GLN A 108 -12.83 -10.16 15.20
CA GLN A 108 -13.27 -9.21 16.22
C GLN A 108 -14.81 -9.21 16.32
N SER A 109 -15.35 -8.69 17.43
CA SER A 109 -16.79 -8.43 17.52
C SER A 109 -17.18 -7.27 16.58
N ARG A 110 -18.46 -7.19 16.21
CA ARG A 110 -18.98 -6.15 15.30
C ARG A 110 -18.69 -4.73 15.80
N SER A 111 -18.86 -4.47 17.09
CA SER A 111 -18.64 -3.17 17.71
C SER A 111 -17.15 -2.79 17.74
N ILE A 112 -16.29 -3.72 18.19
CA ILE A 112 -14.83 -3.49 18.24
C ILE A 112 -14.26 -3.26 16.85
N PHE A 113 -14.73 -4.04 15.86
CA PHE A 113 -14.30 -3.86 14.47
C PHE A 113 -14.71 -2.49 13.93
N ALA A 114 -15.95 -2.06 14.14
CA ALA A 114 -16.44 -0.77 13.63
C ALA A 114 -15.69 0.42 14.23
N GLU A 115 -15.45 0.39 15.54
CA GLU A 115 -14.68 1.42 16.25
C GLU A 115 -13.23 1.48 15.73
N ARG A 116 -12.57 0.31 15.65
CA ARG A 116 -11.18 0.22 15.19
C ARG A 116 -11.03 0.60 13.71
N PHE A 117 -11.96 0.18 12.86
CA PHE A 117 -11.97 0.52 11.44
C PHE A 117 -12.03 2.04 11.25
N SER A 118 -12.97 2.69 11.94
CA SER A 118 -13.15 4.14 11.86
C SER A 118 -11.94 4.89 12.43
N ALA A 119 -11.35 4.40 13.53
CA ALA A 119 -10.16 4.98 14.13
C ALA A 119 -8.93 4.90 13.20
N VAL A 120 -8.81 3.83 12.42
CA VAL A 120 -7.64 3.58 11.55
C VAL A 120 -7.79 4.26 10.18
N LEU A 121 -8.98 4.20 9.58
CA LEU A 121 -9.24 4.70 8.22
C LEU A 121 -9.84 6.10 8.18
N GLY A 122 -10.34 6.62 9.31
CA GLY A 122 -10.98 7.94 9.39
C GLY A 122 -12.41 7.99 8.85
N GLU A 123 -12.90 6.88 8.28
CA GLU A 123 -14.27 6.72 7.76
C GLU A 123 -14.88 5.40 8.23
N GLY A 124 -16.22 5.34 8.31
CA GLY A 124 -16.93 4.15 8.74
C GLY A 124 -16.92 3.04 7.68
N ALA A 125 -16.85 1.78 8.12
CA ALA A 125 -16.83 0.61 7.22
C ALA A 125 -18.03 0.52 6.26
N ALA A 126 -19.20 1.04 6.66
CA ALA A 126 -20.37 1.10 5.79
C ALA A 126 -20.21 2.12 4.66
N HIS A 127 -19.52 3.24 4.92
CA HIS A 127 -19.20 4.24 3.90
C HIS A 127 -18.13 3.72 2.93
N TYR A 128 -17.14 2.99 3.45
CA TYR A 128 -16.11 2.34 2.65
C TYR A 128 -16.64 1.31 1.64
N LEU A 129 -17.79 0.70 1.95
CA LEU A 129 -18.45 -0.31 1.12
C LEU A 129 -19.45 0.26 0.09
N ALA A 130 -19.79 1.55 0.21
CA ALA A 130 -20.78 2.21 -0.64
C ALA A 130 -20.16 2.68 -1.97
#